data_AF-A0A544Y4P9-F1
#
_entry.id   AF-A0A544Y4P9-F1
#
_cell.length_a   1.000
_cell.length_b   1.000
_cell.length_c   1.000
_cell.angle_alpha   90.00
_cell.angle_beta   90.00
_cell.angle_gamma   90.00
#
_symmetry.space_group_name_H-M   'P 1'
#
loop_
_entity.id
_entity.type
_entity.pdbx_description
1 polymer ?
#
loop_
_entity_poly.entity_id
_entity_poly.type
_entity_poly.pdbx_seq_one_letter_code
_entity_poly.pdbx_strand_id
1 'polypeptide(L)' 'MRRRRIRAVIAEKAEQAANRKKRGPRGGRPVSHDSQLYKGSNIAERCINRIKEWRGLAVRFDNTLESYLAGLCV' A
#
# COMPACT_ATOMS: atom_id res chain seq x y z
N MET A 1 9.54 10.49 0.89
CA MET A 1 8.69 10.87 -0.27
C MET A 1 8.96 12.29 -0.75
N ARG A 2 8.50 13.35 -0.05
CA ARG A 2 8.52 14.75 -0.52
C ARG A 2 9.92 15.31 -0.82
N ARG A 3 10.90 15.10 0.08
CA ARG A 3 12.31 15.53 -0.10
C ARG A 3 13.01 14.79 -1.25
N ARG A 4 12.64 13.52 -1.47
CA ARG A 4 13.19 12.65 -2.55
C ARG A 4 12.44 12.78 -3.89
N ARG A 5 11.50 13.73 -4.01
CA ARG A 5 10.67 13.98 -5.21
C ARG A 5 9.83 12.80 -5.72
N ILE A 6 9.61 11.78 -4.89
CA ILE A 6 8.78 10.61 -5.23
C ILE A 6 7.31 11.05 -5.31
N ARG A 7 6.62 10.74 -6.42
CA ARG A 7 5.18 10.96 -6.58
C ARG A 7 4.40 10.04 -5.65
N ALA A 8 3.42 10.59 -4.93
CA ALA A 8 2.57 9.76 -4.07
C ALA A 8 1.42 9.19 -4.91
N VAL A 9 1.20 7.90 -4.75
CA VAL A 9 0.04 7.21 -5.36
C VAL A 9 -1.24 7.55 -4.58
N ILE A 10 -1.14 7.76 -3.27
CA ILE A 10 -2.27 8.08 -2.39
C ILE A 10 -2.44 9.60 -2.28
N ALA A 11 -3.69 10.06 -2.34
CA ALA A 11 -4.04 11.47 -2.16
C ALA A 11 -3.75 11.96 -0.73
N GLU A 12 -3.33 13.22 -0.60
CA GLU A 12 -3.22 13.85 0.72
C GLU A 12 -4.61 14.10 1.30
N LYS A 13 -4.84 13.67 2.55
CA LYS A 13 -6.10 13.88 3.24
C LYS A 13 -6.38 15.38 3.37
N ALA A 14 -7.64 15.80 3.23
CA ALA A 14 -8.03 17.22 3.23
C ALA A 14 -7.56 17.98 4.48
N GLU A 15 -7.70 17.39 5.66
CA GLU A 15 -7.23 17.95 6.93
C GLU A 15 -5.70 18.13 6.96
N GLN A 16 -4.97 17.18 6.38
CA GLN A 16 -3.52 17.23 6.30
C GLN A 16 -3.05 18.34 5.36
N ALA A 17 -3.75 18.52 4.24
CA ALA A 17 -3.55 19.66 3.34
C ALA A 17 -3.89 21.00 4.00
N ALA A 18 -4.94 21.07 4.84
CA ALA A 18 -5.33 22.26 5.60
C ALA A 18 -4.27 22.61 6.66
N ASN A 19 -3.81 21.63 7.43
CA ASN A 19 -2.74 21.80 8.42
C ASN A 19 -1.41 22.20 7.75
N ARG A 20 -1.12 21.68 6.55
CA ARG A 20 0.01 22.14 5.73
C ARG A 20 -0.12 23.60 5.35
N LYS A 21 -1.28 24.03 4.85
CA LYS A 21 -1.55 25.43 4.50
C LYS A 21 -1.41 26.35 5.71
N LYS A 22 -1.93 25.94 6.88
CA LYS A 22 -1.82 26.67 8.15
C LYS A 22 -0.38 26.86 8.62
N ARG A 23 0.52 25.91 8.31
CA ARG A 23 1.96 26.00 8.62
C ARG A 23 2.75 26.91 7.67
N GLY A 24 2.15 27.42 6.59
CA GLY A 24 2.78 28.35 5.67
C GLY A 24 4.08 27.78 5.05
N PRO A 25 5.18 28.58 4.96
CA PRO A 25 6.45 28.15 4.38
C PRO A 25 7.05 26.90 5.04
N ARG A 26 6.76 26.67 6.33
CA ARG A 26 7.22 25.49 7.08
C ARG A 26 6.40 24.23 6.77
N GLY A 27 5.28 24.35 6.08
CA GLY A 27 4.41 23.23 5.70
C GLY A 27 5.00 22.31 4.62
N GLY A 28 6.00 22.78 3.87
CA GLY A 28 6.69 22.00 2.85
C GLY A 28 5.86 21.75 1.57
N ARG A 29 6.48 20.98 0.66
CA ARG A 29 5.99 20.72 -0.70
C ARG A 29 4.64 19.98 -0.68
N PRO A 30 3.62 20.38 -1.47
CA PRO A 30 2.35 19.65 -1.60
C PRO A 30 2.53 18.23 -2.13
N VAL A 31 1.60 17.31 -1.80
CA VAL A 31 1.58 15.98 -2.43
C VAL A 31 0.93 16.08 -3.80
N SER A 32 1.61 15.62 -4.85
CA SER A 32 0.98 15.36 -6.15
C SER A 32 0.33 13.98 -6.11
N HIS A 33 -0.99 13.93 -6.25
CA HIS A 33 -1.74 12.68 -6.42
C HIS A 33 -1.89 12.38 -7.92
N ASP A 34 -1.52 11.16 -8.30
CA ASP A 34 -1.73 10.66 -9.66
C ASP A 34 -2.88 9.63 -9.64
N SER A 35 -4.03 10.02 -10.18
CA SER A 35 -5.23 9.20 -10.21
C SER A 35 -5.11 8.00 -11.15
N GLN A 36 -4.23 8.05 -12.16
CA GLN A 36 -4.00 6.91 -13.07
C GLN A 36 -3.19 5.83 -12.37
N LEU A 37 -2.15 6.21 -11.62
CA LEU A 37 -1.40 5.27 -10.79
C LEU A 37 -2.26 4.65 -9.68
N TYR A 38 -3.18 5.43 -9.10
CA TYR A 38 -4.08 4.94 -8.07
C TYR A 38 -5.01 3.81 -8.57
N LYS A 39 -5.45 3.85 -9.83
CA LYS A 39 -6.27 2.78 -10.42
C LYS A 39 -5.60 1.40 -10.39
N GLY A 40 -4.27 1.34 -10.49
CA GLY A 40 -3.50 0.09 -10.41
C GLY A 40 -3.30 -0.45 -8.99
N SER A 41 -3.62 0.33 -7.96
CA SER A 41 -3.36 -0.03 -6.56
C SER A 41 -4.14 -1.25 -6.12
N ASN A 42 -5.37 -1.43 -6.60
CA ASN A 42 -6.21 -2.59 -6.27
C ASN A 42 -5.56 -3.91 -6.70
N ILE A 43 -4.88 -3.93 -7.85
CA ILE A 43 -4.22 -5.14 -8.36
C ILE A 43 -3.01 -5.48 -7.48
N ALA A 44 -2.16 -4.48 -7.18
CA ALA A 44 -1.02 -4.67 -6.31
C ALA A 44 -1.42 -5.13 -4.90
N GLU A 45 -2.47 -4.52 -4.35
CA GLU A 45 -3.01 -4.87 -3.03
C GLU A 45 -3.60 -6.29 -3.01
N ARG A 46 -4.37 -6.68 -4.04
CA ARG A 46 -4.85 -8.06 -4.19
C ARG A 46 -3.72 -9.07 -4.30
N CYS A 47 -2.67 -8.79 -5.08
CA CYS A 47 -1.52 -9.68 -5.20
C CYS A 47 -0.78 -9.85 -3.86
N ILE A 48 -0.54 -8.74 -3.15
CA ILE A 48 0.12 -8.78 -1.83
C ILE A 48 -0.75 -9.51 -0.81
N ASN A 49 -2.07 -9.29 -0.82
CA ASN A 49 -2.99 -9.98 0.09
C ASN A 49 -3.03 -11.49 -0.18
N ARG A 50 -3.00 -11.91 -1.45
CA ARG A 50 -2.88 -13.33 -1.81
C ARG A 50 -1.56 -13.91 -1.29
N ILE A 51 -0.44 -13.22 -1.44
CA ILE A 51 0.86 -13.68 -0.89
C ILE A 51 0.81 -13.76 0.64
N LYS A 52 0.14 -12.81 1.32
CA LYS A 52 -0.01 -12.80 2.78
C LYS A 52 -0.87 -13.95 3.29
N GLU A 53 -1.92 -14.31 2.57
CA GLU A 53 -2.77 -15.46 2.86
C GLU A 53 -1.92 -16.75 2.94
N TRP A 54 -1.01 -16.93 1.99
CA TRP A 54 -0.12 -18.10 1.95
C TRP A 54 1.18 -17.93 2.76
N ARG A 55 1.36 -16.81 3.47
CA ARG A 55 2.59 -16.55 4.20
C ARG A 55 2.78 -17.51 5.38
N GLY A 56 1.70 -18.02 5.95
CA GLY A 56 1.73 -19.08 6.97
C GLY A 56 2.41 -20.37 6.47
N LEU A 57 2.10 -20.77 5.23
CA LEU A 57 2.76 -21.88 4.53
C LEU A 57 4.19 -21.55 4.14
N ALA A 58 4.43 -20.35 3.56
CA ALA A 58 5.74 -19.97 3.04
C ALA A 58 6.82 -19.86 4.14
N VAL A 59 6.43 -19.49 5.36
CA VAL A 59 7.34 -19.39 6.52
C VAL A 59 7.37 -20.71 7.32
N ARG A 60 6.65 -21.75 6.89
CA ARG A 60 6.54 -23.08 7.56
C ARG A 60 5.99 -23.04 8.98
N PHE A 61 5.22 -22.02 9.34
CA PHE A 61 4.55 -21.96 10.65
C PHE A 61 3.30 -22.82 10.68
N ASP A 62 2.63 -22.97 9.54
CA ASP A 62 1.43 -23.77 9.39
C ASP A 62 1.76 -24.99 8.52
N ASN A 63 2.11 -26.11 9.17
CA ASN A 63 2.39 -27.39 8.50
C ASN A 63 1.21 -28.37 8.67
N THR A 64 -0.01 -27.85 8.76
CA THR A 64 -1.21 -28.69 8.80
C THR A 64 -1.48 -29.29 7.42
N LEU A 65 -2.01 -30.52 7.40
CA LEU A 65 -2.32 -31.24 6.16
C LEU A 65 -3.32 -30.46 5.28
N GLU A 66 -4.28 -29.78 5.93
CA GLU A 66 -5.32 -28.96 5.31
C GLU A 66 -4.72 -27.76 4.57
N SER A 67 -3.78 -27.05 5.20
CA SER A 67 -3.11 -25.89 4.61
C SER A 67 -2.26 -26.28 3.40
N TYR A 68 -1.62 -27.46 3.43
CA TYR A 68 -0.82 -27.98 2.32
C TYR A 68 -1.70 -28.38 1.11
N LEU A 69 -2.84 -29.04 1.37
CA LEU A 69 -3.82 -29.39 0.33
C LEU A 69 -4.44 -28.14 -0.32
N ALA A 70 -4.73 -27.11 0.48
CA ALA A 70 -5.25 -25.85 -0.04
C ALA A 70 -4.28 -25.16 -1.02
N GLY A 71 -2.97 -25.24 -0.78
CA GLY A 71 -1.95 -24.68 -1.68
C GLY A 71 -1.74 -25.48 -2.99
N LEU A 72 -2.09 -26.77 -2.99
CA LEU A 72 -1.91 -27.68 -4.13
C LEU A 72 -3.10 -27.67 -5.11
N CYS A 73 -4.29 -27.26 -4.64
CA CYS A 73 -5.52 -27.20 -5.43
C CYS A 73 -5.81 -25.81 -6.05
N VAL A 74 -4.78 -24.96 -6.22
CA VAL A 74 -4.89 -23.64 -6.89
C VAL A 74 -4.54 -23.74 -8.36
#